data_AF-A0AAD5XEF2-F1
#
_entry.id   AF-A0AAD5XEF2-F1
#
_cell.length_a   1.000
_cell.length_b   1.000
_cell.length_c   1.000
_cell.angle_alpha   90.00
_cell.angle_beta   90.00
_cell.angle_gamma   90.00
#
_symmetry.space_group_name_H-M   'P 1'
#
loop_
_entity.id
_entity.type
_entity.pdbx_description
1 polymer ?
#
loop_
_entity_poly.entity_id
_entity_poly.type
_entity_poly.pdbx_seq_one_letter_code
_entity_poly.pdbx_strand_id
1 'polypeptide(L)'
;MDNDTIPFPSNARYNPHSNRGRKKQSIESENKRTQQMREAQRALRARKQDYLRDLESRVKELVEENSLLKLQMTKLQETIRNSPTDSVPCFNANCVAQIQALQMQILELQAALAAGVNTPTSIPISGDSEWIGSFAGSSLNNLDEQNHASSDWIWDTGDEMAFTDQSSGKLLSHPCAEELYGPMQFEPYKTQTKSLSSLNSSKIVDRIFDLFIKSPYLPSRNKRQSRATDTRIARVILLKTIREHMRLTDRCSVLDRVNFLEITANFQVKNSQHLMHFRNLCAPPDIPKSKIDIDTFQSMPRVGLFREALRSIPSLADSFDIIDHLSEFWIKDNEEYDAERFFQLNQILHSLSVLCVTVEDKKKFWMAFELVRTNKRKEVDELLAGVEAVII
;
A
#
# COMPACT_ATOMS: atom_id res chain seq x y z
N MET A 1 -31.80 0.58 -72.97
CA MET A 1 -31.60 1.10 -71.61
C MET A 1 -31.44 -0.12 -70.73
N ASP A 2 -30.22 -0.66 -70.71
CA ASP A 2 -29.90 -1.88 -69.99
C ASP A 2 -29.21 -1.49 -68.69
N ASN A 3 -29.86 -1.85 -67.58
CA ASN A 3 -29.47 -1.47 -66.23
C ASN A 3 -28.59 -2.60 -65.66
N ASP A 4 -27.30 -2.56 -65.99
CA ASP A 4 -26.30 -3.50 -65.49
C ASP A 4 -26.11 -3.35 -63.98
N THR A 5 -26.81 -4.20 -63.25
CA THR A 5 -26.74 -4.28 -61.79
C THR A 5 -25.51 -5.12 -61.43
N ILE A 6 -24.40 -4.44 -61.10
CA ILE A 6 -23.16 -5.09 -60.65
C ILE A 6 -23.41 -5.78 -59.30
N PRO A 7 -23.25 -7.11 -59.18
CA PRO A 7 -23.47 -7.81 -57.92
C PRO A 7 -22.37 -7.44 -56.91
N PHE A 8 -22.77 -6.91 -55.76
CA PHE A 8 -21.87 -6.69 -54.63
C PHE A 8 -21.38 -8.05 -54.10
N PRO A 9 -20.06 -8.30 -54.02
CA PRO A 9 -19.55 -9.51 -53.40
C PRO A 9 -19.79 -9.46 -51.90
N SER A 10 -20.87 -10.11 -51.45
CA SER A 10 -21.13 -10.39 -50.05
C SER A 10 -20.13 -11.44 -49.56
N ASN A 11 -19.55 -11.22 -48.38
CA ASN A 11 -18.66 -12.14 -47.62
C ASN A 11 -17.15 -12.10 -47.87
N ALA A 12 -16.58 -10.94 -48.24
CA ALA A 12 -15.15 -10.74 -47.96
C ALA A 12 -14.94 -10.55 -46.43
N ARG A 13 -14.49 -11.61 -45.75
CA ARG A 13 -14.11 -11.54 -44.32
C ARG A 13 -13.12 -10.40 -44.12
N TYR A 14 -13.44 -9.49 -43.18
CA TYR A 14 -12.58 -8.37 -42.82
C TYR A 14 -11.18 -8.87 -42.44
N ASN A 15 -10.18 -8.51 -43.24
CA ASN A 15 -8.78 -8.81 -42.95
C ASN A 15 -8.14 -7.56 -42.31
N PRO A 16 -7.89 -7.54 -40.98
CA PRO A 16 -7.30 -6.39 -40.30
C PRO A 16 -5.87 -6.08 -40.76
N HIS A 17 -5.23 -6.99 -41.50
CA HIS A 17 -3.89 -6.80 -42.08
C HIS A 17 -3.93 -6.37 -43.55
N SER A 18 -5.10 -6.29 -44.14
CA SER A 18 -5.29 -5.72 -45.48
C SER A 18 -5.08 -4.21 -45.40
N ASN A 19 -3.84 -3.76 -45.61
CA ASN A 19 -3.53 -2.35 -45.89
C ASN A 19 -4.13 -1.84 -47.22
N ARG A 20 -4.99 -2.65 -47.88
CA ARG A 20 -5.67 -2.35 -49.13
C ARG A 20 -6.73 -1.27 -48.86
N GLY A 21 -6.42 -0.04 -49.25
CA GLY A 21 -7.32 1.12 -49.13
C GLY A 21 -6.72 2.30 -48.34
N ARG A 22 -5.72 2.07 -47.50
CA ARG A 22 -5.03 3.18 -46.82
C ARG A 22 -3.88 3.65 -47.70
N LYS A 23 -4.10 4.74 -48.46
CA LYS A 23 -3.02 5.42 -49.20
C LYS A 23 -1.91 5.73 -48.20
N LYS A 24 -0.77 5.04 -48.32
CA LYS A 24 0.45 5.38 -47.57
C LYS A 24 0.89 6.74 -48.07
N GLN A 25 0.49 7.79 -47.38
CA GLN A 25 1.05 9.12 -47.60
C GLN A 25 2.51 9.07 -47.16
N SER A 26 3.39 8.84 -48.13
CA SER A 26 4.86 8.93 -48.01
C SER A 26 5.35 10.38 -47.93
N ILE A 27 4.43 11.34 -47.77
CA ILE A 27 4.78 12.75 -47.66
C ILE A 27 5.23 12.97 -46.22
N GLU A 28 6.51 13.22 -46.07
CA GLU A 28 7.13 13.65 -44.82
C GLU A 28 6.40 14.91 -44.35
N SER A 29 5.81 14.87 -43.16
CA SER A 29 5.05 16.01 -42.66
C SER A 29 6.05 17.14 -42.37
N GLU A 30 5.98 18.26 -43.10
CA GLU A 30 6.86 19.44 -42.91
C GLU A 30 6.88 19.98 -41.47
N ASN A 31 5.91 19.58 -40.65
CA ASN A 31 5.82 20.00 -39.26
C ASN A 31 6.58 19.06 -38.32
N LYS A 32 7.70 19.55 -37.77
CA LYS A 32 8.55 18.91 -36.74
C LYS A 32 7.74 18.34 -35.56
N ARG A 33 6.64 19.00 -35.16
CA ARG A 33 5.77 18.53 -34.07
C ARG A 33 5.06 17.22 -34.41
N THR A 34 4.63 17.06 -35.66
CA THR A 34 3.96 15.84 -36.13
C THR A 34 4.93 14.66 -36.15
N GLN A 35 6.19 14.89 -36.52
CA GLN A 35 7.24 13.88 -36.47
C GLN A 35 7.50 13.41 -35.04
N GLN A 36 7.70 14.35 -34.09
CA GLN A 36 7.89 14.03 -32.67
C GLN A 36 6.73 13.22 -32.10
N MET A 37 5.49 13.57 -32.45
CA MET A 37 4.31 12.82 -32.01
C MET A 37 4.29 11.38 -32.56
N ARG A 38 4.68 11.18 -33.83
CA ARG A 38 4.79 9.85 -34.45
C ARG A 38 5.90 9.02 -33.80
N GLU A 39 7.03 9.63 -33.46
CA GLU A 39 8.14 8.98 -32.77
C GLU A 39 7.76 8.60 -31.34
N ALA A 40 7.15 9.51 -30.58
CA ALA A 40 6.65 9.24 -29.24
C ALA A 40 5.62 8.09 -29.24
N GLN A 41 4.72 8.05 -30.23
CA GLN A 41 3.76 6.97 -30.35
C GLN A 41 4.40 5.62 -30.72
N ARG A 42 5.44 5.63 -31.57
CA ARG A 42 6.24 4.44 -31.88
C ARG A 42 6.96 3.93 -30.63
N ALA A 43 7.63 4.81 -29.89
CA ALA A 43 8.31 4.47 -28.63
C ALA A 43 7.34 3.92 -27.57
N LEU A 44 6.14 4.50 -27.45
CA LEU A 44 5.12 3.99 -26.54
C LEU A 44 4.66 2.58 -26.91
N ARG A 45 4.42 2.31 -28.21
CA ARG A 45 4.03 0.96 -28.68
C ARG A 45 5.14 -0.07 -28.46
N ALA A 46 6.40 0.32 -28.71
CA ALA A 46 7.56 -0.53 -28.45
C ALA A 46 7.62 -0.92 -26.96
N ARG A 47 7.58 0.06 -26.04
CA ARG A 47 7.57 -0.22 -24.59
C ARG A 47 6.41 -1.12 -24.14
N LYS A 48 5.22 -0.94 -24.71
CA LYS A 48 4.07 -1.82 -24.42
C LYS A 48 4.30 -3.24 -24.90
N GLN A 49 4.88 -3.42 -26.09
CA GLN A 49 5.21 -4.72 -26.63
C GLN A 49 6.32 -5.41 -25.84
N ASP A 50 7.32 -4.66 -25.37
CA ASP A 50 8.38 -5.16 -24.50
C ASP A 50 7.80 -5.66 -23.17
N TYR A 51 6.93 -4.88 -22.53
CA TYR A 51 6.26 -5.25 -21.30
C TYR A 51 5.38 -6.50 -21.45
N LEU A 52 4.64 -6.64 -22.57
CA LEU A 52 3.86 -7.85 -22.82
C LEU A 52 4.75 -9.09 -22.98
N ARG A 53 5.88 -8.97 -23.69
CA ARG A 53 6.86 -10.06 -23.81
C ARG A 53 7.45 -10.46 -22.46
N ASP A 54 7.74 -9.48 -21.61
CA ASP A 54 8.25 -9.73 -20.26
C ASP A 54 7.22 -10.48 -19.40
N LEU A 55 5.95 -10.06 -19.44
CA LEU A 55 4.86 -10.77 -18.77
C LEU A 55 4.65 -12.20 -19.30
N GLU A 56 4.69 -12.39 -20.61
CA GLU A 56 4.59 -13.72 -21.23
C GLU A 56 5.75 -14.62 -20.79
N SER A 57 6.98 -14.08 -20.71
CA SER A 57 8.14 -14.80 -20.19
C SER A 57 7.94 -15.19 -18.72
N ARG A 58 7.46 -14.27 -17.88
CA ARG A 58 7.25 -14.53 -16.46
C ARG A 58 6.16 -15.57 -16.20
N VAL A 59 5.08 -15.54 -16.97
CA VAL A 59 4.02 -16.57 -16.89
C VAL A 59 4.59 -17.95 -17.26
N LYS A 60 5.44 -18.01 -18.29
CA LYS A 60 6.10 -19.26 -18.70
C LYS A 60 6.99 -19.82 -17.58
N GLU A 61 7.83 -18.98 -16.96
CA GLU A 61 8.68 -19.37 -15.82
C GLU A 61 7.85 -19.90 -14.65
N LEU A 62 6.77 -19.20 -14.28
CA LEU A 62 5.89 -19.62 -13.18
C LEU A 62 5.18 -20.94 -13.47
N VAL A 63 4.79 -21.19 -14.72
CA VAL A 63 4.19 -22.47 -15.14
C VAL A 63 5.20 -23.61 -15.05
N GLU A 64 6.44 -23.38 -15.46
CA GLU A 64 7.53 -24.36 -15.34
C GLU A 64 7.84 -24.67 -13.86
N GLU A 65 7.94 -23.65 -13.01
CA GLU A 65 8.15 -23.81 -11.56
C GLU A 65 7.00 -24.60 -10.90
N ASN A 66 5.75 -24.28 -11.24
CA ASN A 66 4.58 -25.01 -10.72
C ASN A 66 4.59 -26.48 -11.15
N SER A 67 5.04 -26.76 -12.39
CA SER A 67 5.18 -28.13 -12.88
C SER A 67 6.23 -28.92 -12.10
N LEU A 68 7.35 -28.28 -11.73
CA LEU A 68 8.41 -28.88 -10.94
C LEU A 68 7.96 -29.17 -9.51
N LEU A 69 7.28 -28.22 -8.88
CA LEU A 69 6.72 -28.39 -7.53
C LEU A 69 5.70 -29.53 -7.47
N LYS A 70 4.83 -29.64 -8.49
CA LYS A 70 3.89 -30.78 -8.59
C LYS A 70 4.62 -32.12 -8.69
N LEU A 71 5.68 -32.20 -9.49
CA LEU A 71 6.51 -33.41 -9.59
C LEU A 71 7.17 -33.77 -8.26
N GLN A 72 7.68 -32.78 -7.52
CA GLN A 72 8.27 -33.00 -6.19
C GLN A 72 7.22 -33.49 -5.18
N MET A 73 6.02 -32.91 -5.18
CA MET A 73 4.92 -33.38 -4.34
C MET A 73 4.55 -34.84 -4.65
N THR A 74 4.46 -35.22 -5.92
CA THR A 74 4.19 -36.61 -6.31
C THR A 74 5.29 -37.57 -5.82
N LYS A 75 6.56 -37.20 -5.95
CA LYS A 75 7.68 -38.00 -5.43
C LYS A 75 7.64 -38.17 -3.91
N LEU A 76 7.31 -37.11 -3.17
CA LEU A 76 7.15 -37.19 -1.71
C LEU A 76 5.98 -38.08 -1.32
N GLN A 77 4.85 -37.98 -2.02
CA GLN A 77 3.70 -38.86 -1.80
C GLN A 77 4.02 -40.34 -2.08
N GLU A 78 4.77 -40.63 -3.15
CA GLU A 78 5.26 -41.99 -3.44
C GLU A 78 6.23 -42.49 -2.36
N THR A 79 7.12 -41.64 -1.87
CA THR A 79 8.07 -41.98 -0.80
C THR A 79 7.33 -42.32 0.49
N ILE A 80 6.30 -41.52 0.85
CA ILE A 80 5.44 -41.80 2.01
C ILE A 80 4.67 -43.10 1.81
N ARG A 81 4.13 -43.36 0.61
CA ARG A 81 3.36 -44.57 0.29
C ARG A 81 4.22 -45.84 0.29
N ASN A 82 5.47 -45.75 -0.16
CA ASN A 82 6.40 -46.88 -0.24
C ASN A 82 7.23 -47.08 1.04
N SER A 83 7.12 -46.17 2.02
CA SER A 83 7.72 -46.35 3.33
C SER A 83 7.09 -47.59 3.99
N PRO A 84 7.88 -48.60 4.40
CA PRO A 84 7.35 -49.80 5.02
C PRO A 84 6.57 -49.45 6.29
N THR A 85 5.26 -49.73 6.28
CA THR A 85 4.33 -49.52 7.40
C THR A 85 4.64 -50.36 8.63
N ASP A 86 5.69 -51.18 8.59
CA ASP A 86 6.18 -51.98 9.72
C ASP A 86 7.11 -51.18 10.66
N SER A 87 7.27 -49.87 10.44
CA SER A 87 7.97 -49.01 11.39
C SER A 87 7.15 -48.90 12.68
N VAL A 88 7.66 -49.55 13.73
CA VAL A 88 7.30 -49.41 15.15
C VAL A 88 6.56 -48.09 15.41
N PRO A 89 5.34 -48.13 15.99
CA PRO A 89 4.62 -46.92 16.35
C PRO A 89 5.57 -45.98 17.10
N CYS A 90 5.71 -44.75 16.63
CA CYS A 90 6.47 -43.73 17.33
C CYS A 90 5.71 -43.43 18.65
N PHE A 91 5.94 -44.21 19.71
CA PHE A 91 5.28 -44.06 21.02
C PHE A 91 5.68 -42.78 21.76
N ASN A 92 6.57 -41.98 21.18
CA ASN A 92 6.87 -40.67 21.71
C ASN A 92 5.65 -39.76 21.51
N ALA A 93 5.01 -39.35 22.61
CA ALA A 93 3.84 -38.48 22.59
C ALA A 93 4.05 -37.20 21.77
N ASN A 94 5.27 -36.65 21.73
CA ASN A 94 5.59 -35.47 20.94
C ASN A 94 5.56 -35.75 19.43
N CYS A 95 5.95 -36.96 19.03
CA CYS A 95 5.93 -37.41 17.64
C CYS A 95 4.49 -37.62 17.16
N VAL A 96 3.63 -38.23 18.00
CA VAL A 96 2.20 -38.39 17.72
C VAL A 96 1.50 -37.04 17.62
N ALA A 97 1.79 -36.11 18.55
CA ALA A 97 1.22 -34.76 18.52
C ALA A 97 1.66 -33.98 17.27
N GLN A 98 2.94 -34.07 16.86
CA GLN A 98 3.41 -33.45 15.63
C GLN A 98 2.78 -34.05 14.38
N ILE A 99 2.64 -35.38 14.32
CA ILE A 99 1.99 -36.04 13.19
C ILE A 99 0.50 -35.64 13.10
N GLN A 100 -0.20 -35.55 14.23
CA GLN A 100 -1.59 -35.08 14.27
C GLN A 100 -1.72 -33.61 13.85
N ALA A 101 -0.82 -32.74 14.32
CA ALA A 101 -0.80 -31.33 13.91
C ALA A 101 -0.56 -31.18 12.40
N LEU A 102 0.40 -31.93 11.84
CA LEU A 102 0.66 -31.93 10.40
C LEU A 102 -0.51 -32.51 9.60
N GLN A 103 -1.19 -33.55 10.11
CA GLN A 103 -2.39 -34.10 9.48
C GLN A 103 -3.54 -33.08 9.45
N MET A 104 -3.72 -32.31 10.53
CA MET A 104 -4.69 -31.21 10.59
C MET A 104 -4.36 -30.11 9.57
N GLN A 105 -3.10 -29.67 9.50
CA GLN A 105 -2.68 -28.66 8.51
C GLN A 105 -2.85 -29.15 7.06
N ILE A 106 -2.58 -30.43 6.78
CA ILE A 106 -2.83 -31.01 5.45
C ILE A 106 -4.33 -31.01 5.12
N LEU A 107 -5.19 -31.34 6.09
CA LEU A 107 -6.65 -31.31 5.93
C LEU A 107 -7.16 -29.89 5.67
N GLU A 108 -6.65 -28.89 6.38
CA GLU A 108 -6.99 -27.47 6.17
C GLU A 108 -6.55 -26.98 4.79
N LEU A 109 -5.32 -27.31 4.37
CA LEU A 109 -4.82 -26.96 3.04
C LEU A 109 -5.61 -27.65 1.93
N GLN A 110 -5.99 -28.93 2.11
CA GLN A 110 -6.82 -29.65 1.15
C GLN A 110 -8.25 -29.08 1.08
N ALA A 111 -8.83 -28.67 2.22
CA ALA A 111 -10.12 -28.01 2.27
C ALA A 111 -10.08 -26.65 1.55
N ALA A 112 -9.03 -25.85 1.77
CA ALA A 112 -8.82 -24.58 1.07
C ALA A 112 -8.64 -24.77 -0.45
N LEU A 113 -7.90 -25.81 -0.87
CA LEU A 113 -7.69 -26.12 -2.30
C LEU A 113 -8.99 -26.60 -2.96
N ALA A 114 -9.75 -27.47 -2.29
CA ALA A 114 -11.04 -27.97 -2.77
C ALA A 114 -12.10 -26.87 -2.88
N ALA A 115 -12.09 -25.91 -1.94
CA ALA A 115 -12.93 -24.72 -1.99
C ALA A 115 -12.60 -23.79 -3.18
N GLY A 116 -11.40 -23.88 -3.75
CA GLY A 116 -10.95 -23.05 -4.87
C GLY A 116 -11.24 -23.58 -6.28
N VAL A 117 -11.66 -24.84 -6.46
CA VAL A 117 -11.66 -25.51 -7.79
C VAL A 117 -13.04 -25.69 -8.44
N ASN A 118 -14.16 -25.55 -7.71
CA ASN A 118 -15.49 -25.82 -8.28
C ASN A 118 -16.49 -24.65 -8.10
N THR A 119 -16.38 -23.59 -8.93
CA THR A 119 -17.52 -22.86 -9.56
C THR A 119 -17.06 -21.67 -10.44
N PRO A 120 -17.72 -21.42 -11.58
CA PRO A 120 -17.62 -20.18 -12.35
C PRO A 120 -18.53 -19.11 -11.76
N THR A 121 -17.97 -17.96 -11.37
CA THR A 121 -18.69 -16.80 -10.79
C THR A 121 -19.33 -17.12 -9.42
N SER A 122 -19.07 -16.27 -8.43
CA SER A 122 -19.54 -16.34 -7.04
C SER A 122 -18.95 -17.47 -6.18
N ILE A 123 -18.07 -17.09 -5.24
CA ILE A 123 -17.47 -17.95 -4.21
C ILE A 123 -17.65 -17.27 -2.85
N PRO A 124 -18.12 -17.98 -1.80
CA PRO A 124 -17.75 -17.69 -0.43
C PRO A 124 -16.55 -18.57 -0.01
N ILE A 125 -15.45 -17.93 0.43
CA ILE A 125 -14.27 -18.60 1.01
C ILE A 125 -14.20 -18.24 2.49
N SER A 126 -14.11 -19.29 3.33
CA SER A 126 -13.67 -19.24 4.73
C SER A 126 -12.22 -19.74 4.77
N GLY A 127 -11.34 -19.01 5.45
CA GLY A 127 -9.93 -19.38 5.63
C GLY A 127 -9.45 -19.03 7.03
N ASP A 128 -8.62 -19.90 7.61
CA ASP A 128 -7.92 -19.70 8.88
C ASP A 128 -6.43 -19.47 8.61
N SER A 129 -5.88 -18.42 9.23
CA SER A 129 -4.45 -18.09 9.26
C SER A 129 -3.97 -18.08 10.72
N GLU A 130 -3.07 -19.00 11.08
CA GLU A 130 -2.62 -19.24 12.47
C GLU A 130 -1.78 -18.10 13.09
N TRP A 131 -1.42 -17.02 12.37
CA TRP A 131 -0.77 -15.86 12.99
C TRP A 131 -1.74 -14.92 13.74
N ILE A 132 -3.06 -15.07 13.51
CA ILE A 132 -4.10 -14.25 14.16
C ILE A 132 -4.68 -14.96 15.41
N GLY A 133 -4.40 -16.26 15.59
CA GLY A 133 -5.08 -17.13 16.55
C GLY A 133 -4.88 -16.83 18.04
N SER A 134 -3.88 -16.03 18.43
CA SER A 134 -3.63 -15.73 19.86
C SER A 134 -4.20 -14.39 20.37
N PHE A 135 -4.78 -13.54 19.50
CA PHE A 135 -5.20 -12.19 19.91
C PHE A 135 -6.67 -11.82 19.60
N ALA A 136 -7.44 -12.70 18.95
CA ALA A 136 -8.85 -12.48 18.63
C ALA A 136 -9.79 -12.74 19.83
N GLY A 137 -9.57 -12.05 20.95
CA GLY A 137 -10.37 -12.15 22.18
C GLY A 137 -11.20 -10.91 22.52
N SER A 138 -11.30 -9.92 21.62
CA SER A 138 -12.07 -8.69 21.90
C SER A 138 -13.14 -8.48 20.83
N SER A 139 -14.39 -8.71 21.26
CA SER A 139 -15.62 -8.54 20.51
C SER A 139 -15.73 -7.15 19.89
N LEU A 140 -15.56 -7.05 18.57
CA LEU A 140 -15.89 -5.86 17.78
C LEU A 140 -17.39 -5.89 17.47
N ASN A 141 -18.21 -5.37 18.40
CA ASN A 141 -19.60 -5.07 18.09
C ASN A 141 -19.70 -3.74 17.36
N ASN A 142 -20.38 -3.78 16.21
CA ASN A 142 -20.87 -2.64 15.43
C ASN A 142 -21.49 -1.56 16.33
N LEU A 143 -20.81 -0.42 16.45
CA LEU A 143 -21.37 0.86 16.88
C LEU A 143 -20.64 1.97 16.10
N ASP A 144 -21.43 2.93 15.63
CA ASP A 144 -21.06 4.20 14.99
C ASP A 144 -20.68 4.21 13.49
N GLU A 145 -21.70 3.96 12.65
CA GLU A 145 -21.71 4.47 11.27
C GLU A 145 -22.44 5.83 11.14
N GLN A 146 -23.00 6.39 12.23
CA GLN A 146 -23.81 7.63 12.20
C GLN A 146 -23.13 8.89 12.74
N ASN A 147 -22.00 8.83 13.47
CA ASN A 147 -21.42 10.01 14.12
C ASN A 147 -20.29 10.73 13.34
N HIS A 148 -19.87 10.25 12.17
CA HIS A 148 -18.76 10.87 11.40
C HIS A 148 -19.19 11.75 10.22
N ALA A 149 -20.48 11.99 10.02
CA ALA A 149 -20.98 12.85 8.93
C ALA A 149 -20.76 14.37 9.16
N SER A 150 -20.15 14.77 10.28
CA SER A 150 -20.14 16.18 10.73
C SER A 150 -18.82 16.95 10.60
N SER A 151 -17.80 16.41 9.92
CA SER A 151 -16.51 17.12 9.74
C SER A 151 -16.23 17.52 8.28
N ASP A 152 -17.04 17.05 7.33
CA ASP A 152 -16.84 17.36 5.89
C ASP A 152 -17.20 18.81 5.53
N TRP A 153 -17.85 19.59 6.42
CA TRP A 153 -18.29 20.97 6.16
C TRP A 153 -17.42 22.09 6.76
N ILE A 154 -16.39 21.78 7.56
CA ILE A 154 -15.57 22.82 8.21
C ILE A 154 -14.52 23.45 7.25
N TRP A 155 -14.25 22.83 6.10
CA TRP A 155 -13.13 23.22 5.24
C TRP A 155 -13.51 23.73 3.84
N ASP A 156 -14.82 23.93 3.60
CA ASP A 156 -15.34 24.69 2.44
C ASP A 156 -15.56 26.17 2.79
N THR A 157 -14.97 26.64 3.89
CA THR A 157 -14.93 28.05 4.23
C THR A 157 -14.02 28.75 3.23
N GLY A 158 -14.64 29.44 2.29
CA GLY A 158 -14.02 30.26 1.24
C GLY A 158 -13.23 31.47 1.75
N ASP A 159 -12.59 31.38 2.91
CA ASP A 159 -11.52 32.29 3.28
C ASP A 159 -10.26 31.84 2.55
N GLU A 160 -10.12 32.42 1.37
CA GLU A 160 -8.87 32.65 0.68
C GLU A 160 -7.87 33.24 1.68
N MET A 161 -7.17 32.38 2.44
CA MET A 161 -6.06 32.79 3.29
C MET A 161 -5.01 33.40 2.38
N ALA A 162 -5.11 34.72 2.21
CA ALA A 162 -4.18 35.54 1.46
C ALA A 162 -2.87 35.59 2.24
N PHE A 163 -2.09 34.52 2.13
CA PHE A 163 -0.68 34.51 2.45
C PHE A 163 0.01 35.44 1.46
N THR A 164 0.00 36.73 1.79
CA THR A 164 0.80 37.74 1.14
C THR A 164 2.23 37.52 1.62
N ASP A 165 2.99 36.78 0.82
CA ASP A 165 4.41 36.58 1.00
C ASP A 165 5.13 37.93 0.85
N GLN A 166 5.29 38.64 1.96
CA GLN A 166 5.99 39.94 2.02
C GLN A 166 7.52 39.79 2.10
N SER A 167 8.06 38.56 1.97
CA SER A 167 9.51 38.34 2.00
C SER A 167 10.13 38.40 0.60
N SER A 168 10.30 39.62 0.08
CA SER A 168 10.88 39.90 -1.25
C SER A 168 12.40 39.61 -1.40
N GLY A 169 12.96 38.73 -0.56
CA GLY A 169 14.29 38.18 -0.77
C GLY A 169 14.22 37.03 -1.76
N LYS A 170 15.04 37.05 -2.83
CA LYS A 170 15.25 35.90 -3.73
C LYS A 170 15.84 34.72 -2.95
N LEU A 171 15.04 34.03 -2.15
CA LEU A 171 15.38 32.70 -1.65
C LEU A 171 15.44 31.77 -2.85
N LEU A 172 16.57 31.08 -2.99
CA LEU A 172 16.74 30.00 -3.96
C LEU A 172 15.64 28.97 -3.66
N SER A 173 14.60 28.96 -4.49
CA SER A 173 13.50 28.01 -4.36
C SER A 173 14.08 26.60 -4.47
N HIS A 174 14.02 25.84 -3.36
CA HIS A 174 14.44 24.45 -3.37
C HIS A 174 13.55 23.68 -4.37
N PRO A 175 14.14 22.87 -5.26
CA PRO A 175 13.38 22.09 -6.23
C PRO A 175 12.47 21.11 -5.49
N CYS A 176 11.23 20.97 -5.97
CA CYS A 176 10.29 20.04 -5.37
C CYS A 176 10.60 18.59 -5.75
N ALA A 177 10.02 17.62 -5.04
CA ALA A 177 10.23 16.19 -5.30
C ALA A 177 9.91 15.79 -6.76
N GLU A 178 8.89 16.39 -7.37
CA GLU A 178 8.53 16.10 -8.77
C GLU A 178 9.58 16.62 -9.77
N GLU A 179 10.22 17.75 -9.49
CA GLU A 179 11.30 18.30 -10.31
C GLU A 179 12.58 17.46 -10.18
N LEU A 180 12.84 16.90 -8.99
CA LEU A 180 14.01 16.07 -8.72
C LEU A 180 13.86 14.64 -9.25
N TYR A 181 12.70 14.02 -9.08
CA TYR A 181 12.50 12.57 -9.27
C TYR A 181 11.43 12.23 -10.33
N GLY A 182 10.81 13.24 -10.95
CA GLY A 182 9.72 13.05 -11.91
C GLY A 182 8.35 12.81 -11.25
N PRO A 183 7.32 12.42 -12.01
CA PRO A 183 5.99 12.19 -11.47
C PRO A 183 5.93 10.93 -10.59
N MET A 184 5.23 11.03 -9.46
CA MET A 184 4.96 9.91 -8.55
C MET A 184 4.06 8.85 -9.23
N GLN A 185 4.30 7.58 -8.95
CA GLN A 185 3.54 6.45 -9.49
C GLN A 185 2.32 6.12 -8.60
N PHE A 186 1.23 6.86 -8.77
CA PHE A 186 0.01 6.70 -7.95
C PHE A 186 -1.08 5.85 -8.60
N GLU A 187 -1.18 5.79 -9.93
CA GLU A 187 -2.28 5.06 -10.61
C GLU A 187 -2.32 3.57 -10.23
N PRO A 188 -1.19 2.83 -10.18
CA PRO A 188 -1.22 1.44 -9.73
C PRO A 188 -1.73 1.28 -8.30
N TYR A 189 -1.33 2.19 -7.40
CA TYR A 189 -1.79 2.20 -6.01
C TYR A 189 -3.30 2.44 -5.93
N LYS A 190 -3.85 3.32 -6.78
CA LYS A 190 -5.29 3.57 -6.91
C LYS A 190 -6.05 2.35 -7.37
N THR A 191 -5.62 1.77 -8.49
CA THR A 191 -6.26 0.61 -9.08
C THR A 191 -6.25 -0.58 -8.11
N GLN A 192 -5.12 -0.85 -7.46
CA GLN A 192 -5.01 -1.94 -6.48
C GLN A 192 -5.88 -1.69 -5.26
N THR A 193 -5.87 -0.50 -4.68
CA THR A 193 -6.71 -0.18 -3.51
C THR A 193 -8.20 -0.30 -3.84
N LYS A 194 -8.63 0.15 -5.04
CA LYS A 194 -10.02 0.00 -5.51
C LYS A 194 -10.40 -1.43 -5.88
N SER A 195 -9.44 -2.34 -6.06
CA SER A 195 -9.74 -3.76 -6.28
C SER A 195 -10.12 -4.51 -5.00
N LEU A 196 -9.84 -3.92 -3.81
CA LEU A 196 -10.28 -4.47 -2.54
C LEU A 196 -11.79 -4.32 -2.37
N SER A 197 -12.46 -5.39 -1.98
CA SER A 197 -13.93 -5.45 -1.98
C SER A 197 -14.55 -4.43 -1.02
N SER A 198 -13.96 -4.25 0.16
CA SER A 198 -14.38 -3.25 1.15
C SER A 198 -14.12 -1.79 0.73
N LEU A 199 -13.26 -1.53 -0.26
CA LEU A 199 -12.85 -0.17 -0.65
C LEU A 199 -13.22 0.24 -2.08
N ASN A 200 -13.79 -0.67 -2.89
CA ASN A 200 -14.03 -0.46 -4.33
C ASN A 200 -14.85 0.81 -4.66
N SER A 201 -15.80 1.17 -3.81
CA SER A 201 -16.71 2.31 -3.96
C SER A 201 -16.38 3.44 -2.98
N SER A 202 -15.33 3.28 -2.17
CA SER A 202 -14.98 4.24 -1.13
C SER A 202 -14.42 5.53 -1.73
N LYS A 203 -15.07 6.66 -1.42
CA LYS A 203 -14.60 8.01 -1.80
C LYS A 203 -13.30 8.41 -1.07
N ILE A 204 -13.02 7.82 0.09
CA ILE A 204 -11.78 8.06 0.85
C ILE A 204 -10.56 7.71 0.00
N VAL A 205 -10.66 6.64 -0.79
CA VAL A 205 -9.62 6.24 -1.72
C VAL A 205 -9.32 7.39 -2.68
N ASP A 206 -10.34 7.95 -3.33
CA ASP A 206 -10.19 9.08 -4.25
C ASP A 206 -9.64 10.34 -3.54
N ARG A 207 -10.07 10.63 -2.30
CA ARG A 207 -9.53 11.75 -1.50
C ARG A 207 -8.04 11.62 -1.21
N ILE A 208 -7.55 10.42 -0.89
CA ILE A 208 -6.11 10.19 -0.74
C ILE A 208 -5.38 10.52 -2.05
N PHE A 209 -5.92 10.08 -3.19
CA PHE A 209 -5.33 10.39 -4.49
C PHE A 209 -5.34 11.88 -4.81
N ASP A 210 -6.40 12.58 -4.44
CA ASP A 210 -6.48 14.02 -4.56
C ASP A 210 -5.38 14.71 -3.74
N LEU A 211 -5.09 14.27 -2.50
CA LEU A 211 -3.96 14.80 -1.72
C LEU A 211 -2.59 14.62 -2.43
N PHE A 212 -2.41 13.54 -3.20
CA PHE A 212 -1.19 13.32 -3.99
C PHE A 212 -1.17 14.08 -5.33
N ILE A 213 -2.31 14.18 -6.02
CA ILE A 213 -2.37 14.58 -7.44
C ILE A 213 -3.15 15.88 -7.67
N LYS A 214 -4.21 16.15 -6.93
CA LYS A 214 -5.10 17.27 -7.16
C LYS A 214 -5.65 17.66 -5.81
N SER A 215 -5.05 18.60 -5.10
CA SER A 215 -5.77 19.17 -3.96
C SER A 215 -6.80 20.16 -4.53
N PRO A 216 -8.11 19.81 -4.68
CA PRO A 216 -9.09 20.73 -5.22
C PRO A 216 -9.33 21.93 -4.29
N TYR A 217 -9.02 21.77 -3.00
CA TYR A 217 -9.24 22.76 -1.94
C TYR A 217 -8.19 23.87 -1.90
N LEU A 218 -7.24 23.89 -2.85
CA LEU A 218 -6.14 24.83 -2.83
C LEU A 218 -5.93 25.40 -4.24
N PRO A 219 -6.37 26.64 -4.55
CA PRO A 219 -6.38 27.21 -5.90
C PRO A 219 -5.00 27.45 -6.54
N SER A 220 -3.90 27.05 -5.88
CA SER A 220 -2.53 27.20 -6.38
C SER A 220 -1.94 25.87 -6.85
N ARG A 221 -1.30 25.89 -8.03
CA ARG A 221 -0.65 24.74 -8.70
C ARG A 221 0.45 24.05 -7.87
N ASN A 222 0.86 24.62 -6.74
CA ASN A 222 1.95 24.14 -5.88
C ASN A 222 1.49 23.29 -4.69
N LYS A 223 0.22 22.93 -4.56
CA LYS A 223 -0.31 22.25 -3.36
C LYS A 223 -0.61 20.76 -3.58
N ARG A 224 0.28 20.06 -4.30
CA ARG A 224 0.33 18.59 -4.37
C ARG A 224 1.49 18.12 -3.50
N GLN A 225 1.40 16.93 -2.92
CA GLN A 225 2.48 16.40 -2.07
C GLN A 225 3.85 16.44 -2.76
N SER A 226 3.92 16.03 -4.03
CA SER A 226 5.17 16.03 -4.82
C SER A 226 5.72 17.42 -5.15
N ARG A 227 4.92 18.47 -4.96
CA ARG A 227 5.24 19.87 -5.28
C ARG A 227 5.28 20.78 -4.06
N ALA A 228 5.04 20.24 -2.86
CA ALA A 228 5.12 21.01 -1.64
C ALA A 228 6.58 21.43 -1.43
N THR A 229 6.80 22.73 -1.24
CA THR A 229 8.10 23.34 -0.91
C THR A 229 8.08 24.07 0.42
N ASP A 230 6.89 24.33 0.97
CA ASP A 230 6.66 24.98 2.26
C ASP A 230 6.37 23.93 3.34
N THR A 231 7.08 24.02 4.46
CA THR A 231 6.96 23.08 5.59
C THR A 231 5.56 23.07 6.21
N ARG A 232 4.90 24.22 6.36
CA ARG A 232 3.56 24.29 6.96
C ARG A 232 2.54 23.59 6.07
N ILE A 233 2.56 23.88 4.76
CA ILE A 233 1.69 23.22 3.77
C ILE A 233 1.98 21.72 3.72
N ALA A 234 3.24 21.31 3.71
CA ALA A 234 3.63 19.91 3.70
C ALA A 234 3.11 19.17 4.95
N ARG A 235 3.22 19.77 6.12
CA ARG A 235 2.69 19.24 7.39
C ARG A 235 1.16 19.08 7.37
N VAL A 236 0.41 20.05 6.83
CA VAL A 236 -1.04 19.93 6.63
C VAL A 236 -1.39 18.78 5.68
N ILE A 237 -0.69 18.67 4.54
CA ILE A 237 -0.91 17.57 3.58
C ILE A 237 -0.62 16.23 4.26
N LEU A 238 0.48 16.14 5.01
CA LEU A 238 0.86 14.93 5.73
C LEU A 238 -0.23 14.49 6.72
N LEU A 239 -0.72 15.42 7.54
CA LEU A 239 -1.76 15.16 8.52
C LEU A 239 -3.04 14.61 7.85
N LYS A 240 -3.45 15.25 6.75
CA LYS A 240 -4.61 14.80 5.95
C LYS A 240 -4.39 13.41 5.36
N THR A 241 -3.20 13.13 4.83
CA THR A 241 -2.86 11.81 4.29
C THR A 241 -2.94 10.74 5.37
N ILE A 242 -2.41 11.00 6.58
CA ILE A 242 -2.46 10.06 7.70
C ILE A 242 -3.90 9.78 8.10
N ARG A 243 -4.73 10.82 8.25
CA ARG A 243 -6.14 10.68 8.62
C ARG A 243 -6.92 9.84 7.62
N GLU A 244 -6.82 10.15 6.33
CA GLU A 244 -7.52 9.37 5.32
C GLU A 244 -6.98 7.93 5.24
N HIS A 245 -5.69 7.71 5.48
CA HIS A 245 -5.10 6.36 5.54
C HIS A 245 -5.65 5.54 6.72
N MET A 246 -5.79 6.14 7.90
CA MET A 246 -6.43 5.50 9.06
C MET A 246 -7.90 5.17 8.75
N ARG A 247 -8.64 6.11 8.16
CA ARG A 247 -10.04 5.89 7.74
C ARG A 247 -10.18 4.75 6.72
N LEU A 248 -9.23 4.59 5.79
CA LEU A 248 -9.23 3.43 4.89
C LEU A 248 -9.04 2.12 5.66
N THR A 249 -8.06 2.10 6.55
CA THR A 249 -7.71 0.91 7.34
C THR A 249 -8.86 0.47 8.25
N ASP A 250 -9.57 1.45 8.83
CA ASP A 250 -10.78 1.23 9.63
C ASP A 250 -11.95 0.67 8.82
N ARG A 251 -12.07 1.03 7.52
CA ARG A 251 -13.11 0.52 6.62
C ARG A 251 -12.78 -0.82 5.97
N CYS A 252 -11.53 -1.26 6.07
CA CYS A 252 -11.14 -2.55 5.52
C CYS A 252 -11.77 -3.69 6.34
N SER A 253 -12.19 -4.75 5.63
CA SER A 253 -12.33 -6.07 6.26
C SER A 253 -10.96 -6.55 6.79
N VAL A 254 -10.92 -7.55 7.66
CA VAL A 254 -9.65 -8.06 8.24
C VAL A 254 -8.68 -8.48 7.13
N LEU A 255 -9.16 -9.21 6.12
CA LEU A 255 -8.33 -9.65 4.99
C LEU A 255 -7.94 -8.49 4.08
N ASP A 256 -8.87 -7.60 3.76
CA ASP A 256 -8.56 -6.43 2.93
C ASP A 256 -7.58 -5.49 3.62
N ARG A 257 -7.56 -5.45 4.96
CA ARG A 257 -6.62 -4.62 5.74
C ARG A 257 -5.18 -5.09 5.50
N VAL A 258 -4.94 -6.40 5.57
CA VAL A 258 -3.62 -6.98 5.30
C VAL A 258 -3.18 -6.68 3.86
N ASN A 259 -4.10 -6.86 2.90
CA ASN A 259 -3.83 -6.56 1.49
C ASN A 259 -3.57 -5.06 1.27
N PHE A 260 -4.32 -4.19 1.94
CA PHE A 260 -4.16 -2.74 1.86
C PHE A 260 -2.79 -2.29 2.39
N LEU A 261 -2.34 -2.85 3.51
CA LEU A 261 -1.00 -2.57 4.05
C LEU A 261 0.11 -3.06 3.11
N GLU A 262 -0.07 -4.20 2.44
CA GLU A 262 0.86 -4.68 1.41
C GLU A 262 0.89 -3.78 0.17
N ILE A 263 -0.27 -3.35 -0.32
CA ILE A 263 -0.39 -2.38 -1.41
C ILE A 263 0.30 -1.05 -1.03
N THR A 264 0.15 -0.61 0.22
CA THR A 264 0.81 0.58 0.77
C THR A 264 2.33 0.41 0.84
N ALA A 265 2.81 -0.74 1.31
CA ALA A 265 4.25 -1.04 1.35
C ALA A 265 4.86 -1.02 -0.06
N ASN A 266 4.19 -1.61 -1.05
CA ASN A 266 4.60 -1.55 -2.46
C ASN A 266 4.65 -0.12 -3.00
N PHE A 267 3.65 0.71 -2.67
CA PHE A 267 3.63 2.12 -3.04
C PHE A 267 4.80 2.89 -2.42
N GLN A 268 5.13 2.62 -1.15
CA GLN A 268 6.25 3.26 -0.45
C GLN A 268 7.60 2.90 -1.08
N VAL A 269 7.80 1.63 -1.49
CA VAL A 269 9.04 1.21 -2.17
C VAL A 269 9.20 1.94 -3.49
N LYS A 270 8.15 1.95 -4.33
CA LYS A 270 8.18 2.56 -5.66
C LYS A 270 8.37 4.08 -5.65
N ASN A 271 7.93 4.75 -4.59
CA ASN A 271 7.95 6.20 -4.46
C ASN A 271 8.84 6.67 -3.29
N SER A 272 9.83 5.86 -2.90
CA SER A 272 10.66 6.10 -1.73
C SER A 272 11.37 7.45 -1.75
N GLN A 273 11.93 7.86 -2.90
CA GLN A 273 12.61 9.15 -3.06
C GLN A 273 11.67 10.34 -2.84
N HIS A 274 10.47 10.31 -3.40
CA HIS A 274 9.46 11.35 -3.19
C HIS A 274 9.02 11.42 -1.74
N LEU A 275 8.73 10.26 -1.14
CA LEU A 275 8.28 10.20 0.25
C LEU A 275 9.37 10.67 1.21
N MET A 276 10.62 10.29 0.99
CA MET A 276 11.76 10.75 1.80
C MET A 276 11.93 12.26 1.71
N HIS A 277 11.91 12.83 0.51
CA HIS A 277 11.99 14.28 0.32
C HIS A 277 10.84 15.01 1.04
N PHE A 278 9.61 14.53 0.85
CA PHE A 278 8.44 15.12 1.49
C PHE A 278 8.47 14.99 3.03
N ARG A 279 8.94 13.86 3.56
CA ARG A 279 9.06 13.63 5.01
C ARG A 279 10.12 14.54 5.63
N ASN A 280 11.26 14.72 4.96
CA ASN A 280 12.28 15.66 5.40
C ASN A 280 11.76 17.11 5.43
N LEU A 281 10.88 17.48 4.50
CA LEU A 281 10.24 18.81 4.52
C LEU A 281 9.27 18.98 5.71
N CYS A 282 8.62 17.92 6.15
CA CYS A 282 7.73 17.91 7.31
C CYS A 282 8.44 17.77 8.66
N ALA A 283 9.70 17.33 8.65
CA ALA A 283 10.43 16.97 9.85
C ALA A 283 10.57 18.16 10.81
N PRO A 284 10.50 17.93 12.13
CA PRO A 284 10.85 18.93 13.13
C PRO A 284 12.35 19.24 13.05
N PRO A 285 12.79 20.45 13.44
CA PRO A 285 14.19 20.85 13.37
C PRO A 285 15.10 19.98 14.26
N ASP A 286 14.58 19.47 15.37
CA ASP A 286 15.30 18.63 16.31
C ASP A 286 14.49 17.38 16.69
N ILE A 287 15.17 16.23 16.71
CA ILE A 287 14.65 14.99 17.29
C ILE A 287 15.26 14.86 18.69
N PRO A 288 14.46 15.00 19.77
CA PRO A 288 14.95 14.78 21.12
C PRO A 288 15.54 13.38 21.23
N LYS A 289 16.69 13.25 21.87
CA LYS A 289 17.20 11.92 22.25
C LYS A 289 16.30 11.37 23.34
N SER A 290 15.81 10.14 23.16
CA SER A 290 15.06 9.45 24.22
C SER A 290 15.90 9.41 25.50
N LYS A 291 15.24 9.66 26.64
CA LYS A 291 15.83 9.58 27.99
C LYS A 291 15.20 8.47 28.83
N ILE A 292 14.42 7.57 28.22
CA ILE A 292 13.65 6.59 28.98
C ILE A 292 14.53 5.49 29.55
N ASP A 293 14.30 5.22 30.84
CA ASP A 293 14.82 4.06 31.53
C ASP A 293 14.10 2.78 31.05
N ILE A 294 14.90 1.76 30.72
CA ILE A 294 14.45 0.48 30.15
C ILE A 294 13.42 -0.21 31.06
N ASP A 295 13.50 0.02 32.37
CA ASP A 295 12.62 -0.57 33.36
C ASP A 295 11.15 -0.11 33.20
N THR A 296 10.91 1.07 32.60
CA THR A 296 9.56 1.58 32.34
C THR A 296 8.75 0.67 31.41
N PHE A 297 9.40 0.02 30.44
CA PHE A 297 8.71 -0.81 29.44
C PHE A 297 8.12 -2.09 30.03
N GLN A 298 8.68 -2.60 31.13
CA GLN A 298 8.18 -3.82 31.77
C GLN A 298 6.80 -3.62 32.40
N SER A 299 6.42 -2.37 32.69
CA SER A 299 5.13 -2.04 33.30
C SER A 299 3.95 -2.08 32.32
N MET A 300 4.19 -2.14 31.00
CA MET A 300 3.14 -2.10 29.96
C MET A 300 3.23 -3.29 28.99
N PRO A 301 2.59 -4.44 29.30
CA PRO A 301 2.70 -5.67 28.51
C PRO A 301 2.42 -5.50 27.01
N ARG A 302 1.48 -4.62 26.65
CA ARG A 302 1.10 -4.37 25.25
C ARG A 302 2.17 -3.62 24.45
N VAL A 303 2.88 -2.68 25.08
CA VAL A 303 4.02 -2.00 24.46
C VAL A 303 5.17 -3.01 24.31
N GLY A 304 5.31 -3.94 25.25
CA GLY A 304 6.20 -5.10 25.13
C GLY A 304 5.95 -5.91 23.87
N LEU A 305 4.69 -6.32 23.62
CA LEU A 305 4.32 -7.09 22.42
C LEU A 305 4.58 -6.34 21.12
N PHE A 306 4.29 -5.04 21.08
CA PHE A 306 4.60 -4.20 19.91
C PHE A 306 6.10 -4.13 19.64
N ARG A 307 6.88 -3.91 20.69
CA ARG A 307 8.35 -3.87 20.63
C ARG A 307 8.92 -5.20 20.15
N GLU A 308 8.44 -6.32 20.69
CA GLU A 308 8.83 -7.67 20.25
C GLU A 308 8.47 -7.93 18.78
N ALA A 309 7.25 -7.53 18.36
CA ALA A 309 6.83 -7.64 16.98
C ALA A 309 7.75 -6.86 16.03
N LEU A 310 8.13 -5.63 16.38
CA LEU A 310 9.08 -4.84 15.58
C LEU A 310 10.48 -5.44 15.56
N ARG A 311 10.96 -5.96 16.70
CA ARG A 311 12.28 -6.62 16.80
C ARG A 311 12.36 -7.94 16.05
N SER A 312 11.21 -8.59 15.81
CA SER A 312 11.13 -9.81 15.00
C SER A 312 11.31 -9.55 13.50
N ILE A 313 11.27 -8.29 13.05
CA ILE A 313 11.46 -7.91 11.65
C ILE A 313 12.97 -7.93 11.34
N PRO A 314 13.47 -8.81 10.45
CA PRO A 314 14.90 -9.00 10.21
C PRO A 314 15.64 -7.71 9.83
N SER A 315 15.01 -6.86 9.01
CA SER A 315 15.59 -5.59 8.57
C SER A 315 15.73 -4.53 9.68
N LEU A 316 15.12 -4.74 10.85
CA LEU A 316 15.18 -3.83 12.00
C LEU A 316 16.04 -4.36 13.15
N ALA A 317 16.79 -5.45 12.93
CA ALA A 317 17.57 -6.13 13.97
C ALA A 317 18.59 -5.21 14.67
N ASP A 318 19.11 -4.19 13.98
CA ASP A 318 20.11 -3.26 14.52
C ASP A 318 19.51 -1.90 14.93
N SER A 319 18.18 -1.78 15.02
CA SER A 319 17.48 -0.50 15.21
C SER A 319 16.67 -0.44 16.51
N PHE A 320 17.16 -1.12 17.55
CA PHE A 320 16.46 -1.23 18.83
C PHE A 320 16.27 0.10 19.55
N ASP A 321 17.22 1.03 19.40
CA ASP A 321 17.15 2.39 19.95
C ASP A 321 15.99 3.18 19.35
N ILE A 322 15.80 3.10 18.03
CA ILE A 322 14.70 3.77 17.33
C ILE A 322 13.36 3.11 17.68
N ILE A 323 13.33 1.78 17.79
CA ILE A 323 12.13 1.02 18.22
C ILE A 323 11.74 1.42 19.65
N ASP A 324 12.71 1.53 20.56
CA ASP A 324 12.44 1.89 21.95
C ASP A 324 11.93 3.33 22.05
N HIS A 325 12.47 4.25 21.24
CA HIS A 325 11.96 5.62 21.12
C HIS A 325 10.55 5.68 20.51
N LEU A 326 10.22 4.81 19.56
CA LEU A 326 8.84 4.71 19.06
C LEU A 326 7.88 4.20 20.15
N SER A 327 8.32 3.20 20.92
CA SER A 327 7.53 2.61 21.99
C SER A 327 7.27 3.58 23.15
N GLU A 328 8.20 4.51 23.43
CA GLU A 328 8.03 5.60 24.39
C GLU A 328 6.76 6.44 24.12
N PHE A 329 6.48 6.71 22.84
CA PHE A 329 5.28 7.43 22.44
C PHE A 329 4.00 6.72 22.89
N TRP A 330 4.01 5.40 22.95
CA TRP A 330 2.83 4.65 23.37
C TRP A 330 2.71 4.49 24.89
N ILE A 331 3.73 4.88 25.65
CA ILE A 331 3.72 4.79 27.13
C ILE A 331 3.22 6.09 27.74
N LYS A 332 3.61 7.25 27.21
CA LYS A 332 3.28 8.54 27.80
C LYS A 332 1.80 8.88 27.58
N ASP A 333 1.13 9.25 28.66
CA ASP A 333 -0.25 9.74 28.64
C ASP A 333 -0.36 11.02 27.80
N ASN A 334 -1.55 11.25 27.24
CA ASN A 334 -1.77 12.26 26.21
C ASN A 334 -1.61 13.73 26.65
N GLU A 335 -1.42 13.98 27.95
CA GLU A 335 -1.45 15.32 28.53
C GLU A 335 -0.30 16.23 28.05
N GLU A 336 0.74 15.69 27.41
CA GLU A 336 1.87 16.47 26.88
C GLU A 336 2.03 16.41 25.34
N TYR A 337 1.03 15.99 24.56
CA TYR A 337 1.21 15.97 23.10
C TYR A 337 1.01 17.35 22.47
N ASP A 338 2.12 17.97 22.06
CA ASP A 338 2.11 19.10 21.14
C ASP A 338 2.20 18.64 19.67
N ALA A 339 1.97 19.57 18.76
CA ALA A 339 2.03 19.30 17.32
C ALA A 339 3.43 18.82 16.88
N GLU A 340 4.50 19.28 17.53
CA GLU A 340 5.87 18.89 17.18
C GLU A 340 6.15 17.43 17.53
N ARG A 341 5.71 16.94 18.69
CA ARG A 341 5.81 15.53 19.07
C ARG A 341 5.10 14.61 18.07
N PHE A 342 3.97 15.03 17.50
CA PHE A 342 3.31 14.27 16.43
C PHE A 342 4.18 14.15 15.17
N PHE A 343 4.87 15.23 14.77
CA PHE A 343 5.79 15.18 13.63
C PHE A 343 7.07 14.40 13.95
N GLN A 344 7.56 14.45 15.19
CA GLN A 344 8.65 13.60 15.67
C GLN A 344 8.28 12.12 15.58
N LEU A 345 7.10 11.73 16.08
CA LEU A 345 6.57 10.36 15.94
C LEU A 345 6.55 9.94 14.47
N ASN A 346 6.01 10.79 13.60
CA ASN A 346 5.93 10.51 12.17
C ASN A 346 7.30 10.36 11.51
N GLN A 347 8.30 11.10 11.98
CA GLN A 347 9.68 10.99 11.52
C GLN A 347 10.32 9.67 11.98
N ILE A 348 10.06 9.24 13.22
CA ILE A 348 10.51 7.95 13.75
C ILE A 348 9.88 6.79 12.97
N LEU A 349 8.55 6.84 12.76
CA LEU A 349 7.81 5.85 11.96
C LEU A 349 8.36 5.79 10.53
N HIS A 350 8.64 6.94 9.92
CA HIS A 350 9.23 6.99 8.60
C HIS A 350 10.64 6.37 8.57
N SER A 351 11.47 6.70 9.57
CA SER A 351 12.85 6.17 9.68
C SER A 351 12.85 4.65 9.77
N LEU A 352 12.02 4.07 10.65
CA LEU A 352 11.86 2.61 10.76
C LEU A 352 11.31 2.00 9.46
N SER A 353 10.34 2.67 8.82
CA SER A 353 9.82 2.20 7.54
C SER A 353 10.90 2.19 6.45
N VAL A 354 11.79 3.18 6.40
CA VAL A 354 12.91 3.22 5.43
C VAL A 354 13.92 2.10 5.68
N LEU A 355 14.16 1.75 6.94
CA LEU A 355 15.04 0.64 7.33
C LEU A 355 14.46 -0.74 6.93
N CYS A 356 13.16 -0.83 6.69
CA CYS A 356 12.55 -2.04 6.14
C CYS A 356 12.93 -2.24 4.66
N VAL A 357 13.81 -3.21 4.41
CA VAL A 357 14.40 -3.49 3.09
C VAL A 357 13.40 -4.16 2.14
N THR A 358 12.61 -5.10 2.65
CA THR A 358 11.64 -5.85 1.83
C THR A 358 10.22 -5.30 1.96
N VAL A 359 9.37 -5.60 0.96
CA VAL A 359 7.94 -5.30 1.03
C VAL A 359 7.29 -6.02 2.21
N GLU A 360 7.72 -7.26 2.48
CA GLU A 360 7.21 -8.07 3.59
C GLU A 360 7.57 -7.47 4.94
N ASP A 361 8.81 -6.99 5.12
CA ASP A 361 9.21 -6.30 6.35
C ASP A 361 8.42 -5.02 6.58
N LYS A 362 8.21 -4.21 5.53
CA LYS A 362 7.36 -3.02 5.59
C LYS A 362 5.92 -3.36 5.95
N LYS A 363 5.36 -4.43 5.37
CA LYS A 363 4.02 -4.91 5.67
C LYS A 363 3.91 -5.31 7.14
N LYS A 364 4.84 -6.12 7.66
CA LYS A 364 4.91 -6.51 9.08
C LYS A 364 5.03 -5.30 10.00
N PHE A 365 5.88 -4.33 9.64
CA PHE A 365 6.01 -3.07 10.39
C PHE A 365 4.67 -2.34 10.51
N TRP A 366 3.98 -2.12 9.39
CA TRP A 366 2.68 -1.44 9.42
C TRP A 366 1.58 -2.25 10.10
N MET A 367 1.62 -3.59 10.01
CA MET A 367 0.71 -4.45 10.77
C MET A 367 0.91 -4.32 12.29
N ALA A 368 2.16 -4.31 12.75
CA ALA A 368 2.48 -4.11 14.17
C ALA A 368 2.01 -2.72 14.65
N PHE A 369 2.24 -1.68 13.84
CA PHE A 369 1.77 -0.33 14.14
C PHE A 369 0.23 -0.27 14.22
N GLU A 370 -0.44 -0.89 13.25
CA GLU A 370 -1.90 -0.90 13.16
C GLU A 370 -2.57 -1.60 14.34
N LEU A 371 -1.94 -2.66 14.86
CA LEU A 371 -2.40 -3.36 16.07
C LEU A 371 -2.39 -2.41 17.28
N VAL A 372 -1.33 -1.64 17.47
CA VAL A 372 -1.26 -0.66 18.57
C VAL A 372 -2.24 0.48 18.36
N ARG A 373 -2.29 1.03 17.15
CA ARG A 373 -3.19 2.13 16.80
C ARG A 373 -4.65 1.75 17.06
N THR A 374 -5.09 0.56 16.66
CA THR A 374 -6.48 0.10 16.85
C THR A 374 -6.86 0.09 18.33
N ASN A 375 -5.93 -0.25 19.22
CA ASN A 375 -6.15 -0.26 20.67
C ASN A 375 -6.21 1.15 21.28
N LYS A 376 -5.62 2.15 20.61
CA LYS A 376 -5.58 3.55 21.05
C LYS A 376 -6.22 4.49 20.02
N ARG A 377 -7.26 4.01 19.35
CA ARG A 377 -7.85 4.70 18.20
C ARG A 377 -8.36 6.09 18.58
N LYS A 378 -9.09 6.18 19.70
CA LYS A 378 -9.67 7.42 20.20
C LYS A 378 -8.59 8.45 20.51
N GLU A 379 -7.54 8.02 21.19
CA GLU A 379 -6.39 8.83 21.58
C GLU A 379 -5.65 9.37 20.36
N VAL A 380 -5.45 8.53 19.34
CA VAL A 380 -4.83 8.94 18.07
C VAL A 380 -5.72 9.92 17.31
N ASP A 381 -7.03 9.72 17.30
CA ASP A 381 -7.98 10.64 16.65
C ASP A 381 -8.02 12.02 17.35
N GLU A 382 -8.04 12.03 18.68
CA GLU A 382 -7.96 13.26 19.51
C GLU A 382 -6.63 13.99 19.28
N LEU A 383 -5.52 13.25 19.24
CA LEU A 383 -4.21 13.81 18.90
C LEU A 383 -4.22 14.47 17.51
N LEU A 384 -4.73 13.78 16.50
CA LEU A 384 -4.82 14.31 15.13
C LEU A 384 -5.68 15.58 15.07
N ALA A 385 -6.76 15.65 15.84
CA ALA A 385 -7.61 16.84 15.93
C ALA A 385 -6.90 18.01 16.61
N GLY A 386 -6.19 17.76 17.72
CA GLY A 386 -5.39 18.77 18.42
C GLY A 386 -4.27 19.33 17.55
N VAL A 387 -3.55 18.47 16.83
CA VAL A 387 -2.50 18.87 15.88
C VAL A 387 -3.07 19.74 14.76
N GLU A 388 -4.25 19.40 14.23
CA GLU A 388 -4.89 20.18 13.18
C GLU A 388 -5.26 21.59 13.64
N ALA A 389 -5.81 21.72 14.85
CA ALA A 389 -6.21 23.00 15.45
C ALA A 389 -5.03 23.96 15.69
N VAL A 390 -3.80 23.44 15.78
CA VAL A 390 -2.58 24.25 15.98
C VAL A 390 -1.96 24.69 14.65
N ILE A 391 -2.07 23.86 13.60
CA ILE A 391 -1.39 24.10 12.32
C ILE A 391 -2.22 24.98 11.39
N ILE A 392 -3.55 24.84 11.44
CA ILE A 392 -4.49 25.66 10.66
C ILE A 392 -4.69 26.97 11.40
#